data_AF-A0A947UCW7-F1
#
_entry.id   AF-A0A947UCW7-F1
#
_cell.length_a   1.000
_cell.length_b   1.000
_cell.length_c   1.000
_cell.angle_alpha   90.00
_cell.angle_beta   90.00
_cell.angle_gamma   90.00
#
_symmetry.space_group_name_H-M   'P 1'
#
loop_
_entity.id
_entity.type
_entity.pdbx_description
1 polymer ?
#
loop_
_entity_poly.entity_id
_entity_poly.type
_entity_poly.pdbx_seq_one_letter_code
_entity_poly.pdbx_strand_id
1 'polypeptide(L)'
;MIQRLFSVCWRLTILVLPWQTRWFGDASLVGWPWEQGRWSVYVSWLLIVATVILGLLVRRPGRFDLRKRRGPIVAVGLLLLVTVAACGTDVAVWKPALQWWTQVTLLALFVWTLVRAGIPRRTLAVWSVAAMMPHVVLGVWQYALQRVVGHPWLGIATQLPEDAGVSVIEHSVYRVLRMYGGFPHPNIFGGWAAVGYLLSLWLAATAATKSRALWWSAASASLAVALLLTYARGAWIASAVGTLVLVGTIVRAHVAKRPEPEGETTSLQYLVAAVAASILIAVAVAVPQADHLATRFHP
;
A
#
# COMPACT_ATOMS: atom_id res chain seq x y z
N MET A 1 1.88 -20.66 -23.40
CA MET A 1 1.40 -21.02 -22.04
C MET A 1 2.07 -20.18 -20.94
N ILE A 2 3.40 -20.23 -20.79
CA ILE A 2 4.14 -19.55 -19.71
C ILE A 2 3.85 -18.05 -19.60
N GLN A 3 3.77 -17.31 -20.71
CA GLN A 3 3.45 -15.87 -20.69
C GLN A 3 2.06 -15.55 -20.11
N ARG A 4 1.05 -16.39 -20.41
CA ARG A 4 -0.30 -16.23 -19.84
C ARG A 4 -0.27 -16.53 -18.34
N LEU A 5 0.42 -17.60 -17.94
CA LEU A 5 0.58 -17.97 -16.54
C LEU A 5 1.30 -16.87 -15.74
N PHE A 6 2.41 -16.35 -16.26
CA PHE A 6 3.11 -15.19 -15.68
C PHE A 6 2.16 -14.00 -15.54
N SER A 7 1.37 -13.70 -16.58
CA SER A 7 0.43 -12.57 -16.58
C SER A 7 -0.66 -12.69 -15.51
N VAL A 8 -1.16 -13.90 -15.27
CA VAL A 8 -2.13 -14.16 -14.20
C VAL A 8 -1.44 -14.08 -12.84
N CYS A 9 -0.26 -14.72 -12.72
CA CYS A 9 0.46 -14.82 -11.45
C CYS A 9 0.82 -13.44 -10.88
N TRP A 10 1.38 -12.52 -11.67
CA TRP A 10 1.74 -11.20 -11.12
C TRP A 10 0.53 -10.37 -10.70
N ARG A 11 -0.61 -10.50 -11.39
CA ARG A 11 -1.86 -9.80 -11.03
C ARG A 11 -2.41 -10.32 -9.71
N LEU A 12 -2.43 -11.65 -9.55
CA LEU A 12 -2.79 -12.28 -8.29
C LEU A 12 -1.83 -11.87 -7.17
N THR A 13 -0.53 -11.79 -7.44
CA THR A 13 0.45 -11.28 -6.47
C THR A 13 0.09 -9.89 -5.98
N ILE A 14 -0.25 -8.95 -6.88
CA ILE A 14 -0.65 -7.58 -6.48
C ILE A 14 -1.94 -7.58 -5.65
N LEU A 15 -2.93 -8.42 -6.01
CA LEU A 15 -4.17 -8.55 -5.26
C LEU A 15 -3.97 -9.13 -3.85
N VAL A 16 -3.05 -10.07 -3.71
CA VAL A 16 -2.79 -10.79 -2.44
C VAL A 16 -1.79 -10.05 -1.57
N LEU A 17 -0.90 -9.23 -2.14
CA LEU A 17 0.15 -8.49 -1.42
C LEU A 17 -0.34 -7.71 -0.18
N PRO A 18 -1.50 -7.05 -0.20
CA PRO A 18 -2.01 -6.32 0.97
C PRO A 18 -2.46 -7.23 2.10
N TRP A 19 -2.90 -8.46 1.79
CA TRP A 19 -3.33 -9.44 2.78
C TRP A 19 -2.14 -9.95 3.58
N GLN A 20 -2.26 -9.88 4.90
CA GLN A 20 -1.19 -10.21 5.84
C GLN A 20 -1.24 -11.67 6.32
N THR A 21 -1.86 -12.56 5.54
CA THR A 21 -1.91 -13.99 5.86
C THR A 21 -0.48 -14.54 5.93
N ARG A 22 -0.08 -14.96 7.12
CA ARG A 22 1.27 -15.43 7.42
C ARG A 22 1.24 -16.60 8.38
N TRP A 23 2.19 -17.51 8.18
CA TRP A 23 2.56 -18.48 9.19
C TRP A 23 3.76 -17.92 9.96
N PHE A 24 3.71 -17.95 11.28
CA PHE A 24 4.75 -17.39 12.13
C PHE A 24 5.02 -18.27 13.34
N GLY A 25 6.27 -18.28 13.81
CA GLY A 25 6.65 -18.93 15.05
C GLY A 25 6.48 -18.02 16.26
N ASP A 26 6.44 -18.60 17.45
CA ASP A 26 6.43 -17.82 18.68
C ASP A 26 7.80 -17.20 18.96
N ALA A 27 7.78 -15.92 19.32
CA ALA A 27 8.90 -15.23 19.93
C ALA A 27 8.34 -14.35 21.04
N SER A 28 9.04 -14.33 22.17
CA SER A 28 8.71 -13.50 23.32
C SER A 28 9.95 -12.78 23.82
N LEU A 29 9.79 -11.51 24.21
CA LEU A 29 10.79 -10.71 24.88
C LEU A 29 10.28 -10.43 26.29
N VAL A 30 10.99 -10.94 27.31
CA VAL A 30 10.62 -10.78 28.73
C VAL A 30 9.17 -11.22 29.02
N GLY A 31 8.78 -12.39 28.49
CA GLY A 31 7.43 -12.96 28.68
C GLY A 31 6.32 -12.36 27.81
N TRP A 32 6.58 -11.27 27.06
CA TRP A 32 5.61 -10.66 26.15
C TRP A 32 5.87 -11.06 24.70
N PRO A 33 4.82 -11.25 23.86
CA PRO A 33 4.98 -11.48 22.43
C PRO A 33 5.86 -10.41 21.77
N TRP A 34 6.92 -10.84 21.09
CA TRP A 34 7.83 -9.94 20.38
C TRP A 34 7.65 -10.06 18.87
N GLU A 35 6.76 -9.25 18.32
CA GLU A 35 6.35 -9.32 16.91
C GLU A 35 7.51 -9.20 15.91
N GLN A 36 8.50 -8.34 16.18
CA GLN A 36 9.64 -8.15 15.28
C GLN A 36 10.61 -9.33 15.31
N GLY A 37 10.71 -10.04 16.43
CA GLY A 37 11.55 -11.23 16.56
C GLY A 37 10.93 -12.51 15.98
N ARG A 38 9.64 -12.47 15.61
CA ARG A 38 8.92 -13.62 15.05
C ARG A 38 9.30 -13.82 13.59
N TRP A 39 9.90 -14.97 13.30
CA TRP A 39 10.04 -15.42 11.92
C TRP A 39 8.65 -15.62 11.32
N SER A 40 8.40 -14.99 10.17
CA SER A 40 7.07 -14.96 9.53
C SER A 40 7.19 -15.23 8.04
N VAL A 41 6.47 -16.23 7.54
CA VAL A 41 6.37 -16.54 6.12
C VAL A 41 4.97 -16.16 5.64
N TYR A 42 4.90 -15.18 4.74
CA TYR A 42 3.63 -14.69 4.20
C TYR A 42 3.22 -15.51 2.98
N VAL A 43 1.92 -15.76 2.82
CA VAL A 43 1.36 -16.43 1.65
C VAL A 43 1.69 -15.65 0.36
N SER A 44 1.72 -14.32 0.44
CA SER A 44 2.12 -13.45 -0.68
C SER A 44 3.54 -13.72 -1.19
N TRP A 45 4.45 -14.24 -0.36
CA TRP A 45 5.82 -14.58 -0.78
C TRP A 45 5.83 -15.73 -1.79
N LEU A 46 4.94 -16.70 -1.65
CA LEU A 46 4.83 -17.83 -2.59
C LEU A 46 4.46 -17.33 -3.99
N LEU A 47 3.51 -16.39 -4.07
CA LEU A 47 3.09 -15.78 -5.33
C LEU A 47 4.17 -14.84 -5.91
N ILE A 48 4.90 -14.12 -5.05
CA ILE A 48 6.07 -13.33 -5.48
C ILE A 48 7.13 -14.25 -6.11
N VAL A 49 7.52 -15.32 -5.42
CA VAL A 49 8.53 -16.26 -5.92
C VAL A 49 8.07 -16.92 -7.21
N ALA A 50 6.81 -17.38 -7.29
CA ALA A 50 6.24 -17.93 -8.51
C ALA A 50 6.27 -16.91 -9.66
N THR A 51 5.93 -15.64 -9.38
CA THR A 51 5.99 -14.57 -10.38
C THR A 51 7.41 -14.34 -10.87
N VAL A 52 8.39 -14.30 -9.96
CA VAL A 52 9.81 -14.13 -10.31
C VAL A 52 10.29 -15.28 -11.17
N ILE A 53 10.05 -16.54 -10.76
CA ILE A 53 10.44 -17.73 -11.53
C ILE A 53 9.81 -17.70 -12.93
N LEU A 54 8.49 -17.51 -13.02
CA LEU A 54 7.81 -17.45 -14.31
C LEU A 54 8.32 -16.29 -15.17
N GLY A 55 8.59 -15.13 -14.57
CA GLY A 55 9.13 -13.96 -15.27
C GLY A 55 10.56 -14.16 -15.76
N LEU A 56 11.39 -14.95 -15.06
CA LEU A 56 12.71 -15.36 -15.54
C LEU A 56 12.62 -16.30 -16.76
N LEU A 57 11.61 -17.19 -16.77
CA LEU A 57 11.35 -18.13 -17.87
C LEU A 57 10.75 -17.44 -19.11
N VAL A 58 10.09 -16.28 -18.95
CA VAL A 58 9.63 -15.47 -20.08
C VAL A 58 10.84 -14.83 -20.77
N ARG A 59 11.22 -15.39 -21.94
CA ARG A 59 12.28 -14.83 -22.79
C ARG A 59 11.87 -13.44 -23.28
N ARG A 60 12.56 -12.42 -22.79
CA ARG A 60 12.49 -11.03 -23.27
C ARG A 60 13.92 -10.51 -23.46
N PRO A 61 14.24 -9.84 -24.59
CA PRO A 61 15.55 -9.26 -24.84
C PRO A 61 15.67 -7.95 -24.06
N GLY A 62 15.89 -8.05 -22.75
CA GLY A 62 16.30 -6.92 -21.92
C GLY A 62 17.76 -7.08 -21.56
N ARG A 63 18.65 -6.25 -22.12
CA ARG A 63 20.03 -6.17 -21.63
C ARG A 63 20.01 -5.43 -20.30
N PHE A 64 20.27 -6.16 -19.22
CA PHE A 64 20.41 -5.56 -17.89
C PHE A 64 21.76 -4.86 -17.81
N ASP A 65 21.78 -3.53 -18.00
CA ASP A 65 23.00 -2.74 -17.94
C ASP A 65 23.31 -2.33 -16.50
N LEU A 66 24.17 -3.11 -15.83
CA LEU A 66 24.66 -2.84 -14.48
C LEU A 66 25.45 -1.53 -14.37
N ARG A 67 26.08 -1.08 -15.47
CA ARG A 67 26.98 0.09 -15.46
C ARG A 67 26.22 1.40 -15.22
N LYS A 68 24.96 1.48 -15.66
CA LYS A 68 24.07 2.63 -15.45
C LYS A 68 23.44 2.67 -14.05
N ARG A 69 23.68 1.67 -13.18
CA ARG A 69 23.00 1.52 -11.88
C ARG A 69 23.95 1.45 -10.67
N ARG A 70 25.14 2.04 -10.79
CA ARG A 70 26.17 2.04 -9.71
C ARG A 70 25.66 2.66 -8.40
N GLY A 71 24.93 3.78 -8.45
CA GLY A 71 24.41 4.48 -7.26
C GLY A 71 23.54 3.58 -6.36
N PRO A 72 22.46 2.98 -6.87
CA PRO A 72 21.64 2.04 -6.12
C PRO A 72 22.42 0.85 -5.54
N ILE A 73 23.38 0.31 -6.29
CA ILE A 73 24.21 -0.82 -5.82
C ILE A 73 25.08 -0.41 -4.63
N VAL A 74 25.72 0.77 -4.71
CA VAL A 74 26.51 1.31 -3.60
C VAL A 74 25.63 1.58 -2.39
N ALA A 75 24.43 2.15 -2.57
CA ALA A 75 23.51 2.40 -1.46
C ALA A 75 23.07 1.09 -0.78
N VAL A 76 22.75 0.04 -1.53
CA VAL A 76 22.42 -1.29 -0.97
C VAL A 76 23.62 -1.89 -0.25
N GLY A 77 24.83 -1.78 -0.82
CA GLY A 77 26.05 -2.26 -0.18
C GLY A 77 26.36 -1.55 1.14
N LEU A 78 26.19 -0.22 1.19
CA LEU A 78 26.33 0.57 2.42
C LEU A 78 25.27 0.19 3.46
N LEU A 79 24.01 0.02 3.05
CA LEU A 79 22.94 -0.39 3.94
C LEU A 79 23.19 -1.80 4.52
N LEU A 80 23.69 -2.72 3.69
CA LEU A 80 24.10 -4.05 4.15
C LEU A 80 25.24 -3.95 5.17
N LEU A 81 26.25 -3.12 4.89
CA LEU A 81 27.38 -2.89 5.81
C LEU A 81 26.89 -2.34 7.16
N VAL A 82 26.01 -1.32 7.14
CA VAL A 82 25.40 -0.75 8.35
C VAL A 82 24.60 -1.82 9.10
N THR A 83 23.87 -2.68 8.38
CA THR A 83 23.11 -3.77 9.02
C THR A 83 24.05 -4.77 9.71
N VAL A 84 25.11 -5.20 9.04
CA VAL A 84 26.11 -6.12 9.59
C VAL A 84 26.77 -5.51 10.82
N ALA A 85 27.16 -4.23 10.74
CA ALA A 85 27.75 -3.50 11.87
C ALA A 85 26.79 -3.38 13.06
N ALA A 86 25.50 -3.11 12.80
CA ALA A 86 24.47 -2.97 13.84
C ALA A 86 24.07 -4.30 14.49
N CYS A 87 24.13 -5.42 13.74
CA CYS A 87 23.80 -6.75 14.30
C CYS A 87 24.91 -7.29 15.20
N GLY A 88 26.17 -6.92 14.94
CA GLY A 88 27.30 -7.43 15.70
C GLY A 88 27.35 -8.97 15.71
N THR A 89 27.58 -9.56 16.88
CA THR A 89 27.64 -11.02 17.07
C THR A 89 26.35 -11.63 17.62
N ASP A 90 25.33 -10.82 17.93
CA ASP A 90 24.12 -11.30 18.60
C ASP A 90 23.14 -11.95 17.60
N VAL A 91 23.03 -13.28 17.69
CA VAL A 91 22.13 -14.11 16.87
C VAL A 91 20.66 -13.68 17.00
N ALA A 92 20.25 -13.13 18.15
CA ALA A 92 18.89 -12.64 18.34
C ALA A 92 18.56 -11.43 17.45
N VAL A 93 19.56 -10.60 17.13
CA VAL A 93 19.43 -9.42 16.25
C VAL A 93 19.51 -9.82 14.77
N TRP A 94 20.25 -10.89 14.45
CA TRP A 94 20.35 -11.39 13.07
C TRP A 94 19.01 -11.92 12.52
N LYS A 95 18.16 -12.53 13.36
CA LYS A 95 16.85 -13.06 12.92
C LYS A 95 15.93 -11.98 12.29
N PRO A 96 15.59 -10.87 12.98
CA PRO A 96 14.77 -9.81 12.39
C PRO A 96 15.46 -9.12 11.21
N ALA A 97 16.79 -8.98 11.25
CA ALA A 97 17.55 -8.39 10.15
C ALA A 97 17.45 -9.25 8.87
N LEU A 98 17.62 -10.57 8.99
CA LEU A 98 17.47 -11.51 7.87
C LEU A 98 16.05 -11.49 7.32
N GLN A 99 15.05 -11.53 8.20
CA GLN A 99 13.64 -11.43 7.82
C GLN A 99 13.36 -10.15 7.00
N TRP A 100 13.91 -9.02 7.43
CA TRP A 100 13.77 -7.74 6.72
C TRP A 100 14.45 -7.77 5.35
N TRP A 101 15.70 -8.26 5.28
CA TRP A 101 16.43 -8.39 4.02
C TRP A 101 15.77 -9.37 3.04
N THR A 102 15.16 -10.45 3.53
CA THR A 102 14.37 -11.36 2.70
C THR A 102 13.18 -10.63 2.08
N GLN A 103 12.41 -9.85 2.88
CA GLN A 103 11.27 -9.07 2.36
C GLN A 103 11.69 -8.06 1.31
N VAL A 104 12.75 -7.28 1.59
CA VAL A 104 13.28 -6.27 0.67
C VAL A 104 13.77 -6.92 -0.62
N THR A 105 14.49 -8.05 -0.53
CA THR A 105 14.99 -8.78 -1.69
C THR A 105 13.86 -9.34 -2.54
N LEU A 106 12.86 -9.97 -1.93
CA LEU A 106 11.69 -10.51 -2.63
C LEU A 106 10.92 -9.40 -3.35
N LEU A 107 10.68 -8.27 -2.67
CA LEU A 107 10.01 -7.11 -3.27
C LEU A 107 10.84 -6.53 -4.42
N ALA A 108 12.16 -6.39 -4.25
CA ALA A 108 13.05 -5.87 -5.28
C ALA A 108 13.09 -6.78 -6.51
N LEU A 109 13.18 -8.10 -6.32
CA LEU A 109 13.12 -9.09 -7.41
C LEU A 109 11.77 -9.06 -8.12
N PHE A 110 10.68 -8.92 -7.37
CA PHE A 110 9.34 -8.78 -7.93
C PHE A 110 9.24 -7.54 -8.83
N VAL A 111 9.57 -6.36 -8.30
CA VAL A 111 9.54 -5.10 -9.05
C VAL A 111 10.46 -5.17 -10.27
N TRP A 112 11.67 -5.69 -10.10
CA TRP A 112 12.61 -5.92 -11.20
C TRP A 112 12.00 -6.80 -12.29
N THR A 113 11.32 -7.89 -11.91
CA THR A 113 10.66 -8.80 -12.85
C THR A 113 9.56 -8.09 -13.65
N LEU A 114 8.73 -7.25 -12.99
CA LEU A 114 7.68 -6.49 -13.66
C LEU A 114 8.26 -5.47 -14.65
N VAL A 115 9.31 -4.75 -14.24
CA VAL A 115 9.99 -3.77 -15.10
C VAL A 115 10.65 -4.46 -16.28
N ARG A 116 11.36 -5.58 -16.06
CA ARG A 116 11.98 -6.38 -17.12
C ARG A 116 10.95 -6.92 -18.11
N ALA A 117 9.79 -7.34 -17.62
CA ALA A 117 8.70 -7.83 -18.46
C ALA A 117 8.01 -6.70 -19.26
N GLY A 118 8.30 -5.42 -18.96
CA GLY A 118 7.70 -4.27 -19.63
C GLY A 118 6.21 -4.15 -19.34
N ILE A 119 5.79 -4.46 -18.11
CA ILE A 119 4.37 -4.31 -17.72
C ILE A 119 4.02 -2.81 -17.70
N PRO A 120 2.95 -2.37 -18.41
CA PRO A 120 2.56 -0.96 -18.45
C PRO A 120 2.21 -0.43 -17.06
N ARG A 121 2.60 0.82 -16.78
CA ARG A 121 2.40 1.44 -15.45
C ARG A 121 0.92 1.55 -15.12
N ARG A 122 0.09 1.85 -16.12
CA ARG A 122 -1.36 1.89 -15.97
C ARG A 122 -1.95 0.57 -15.50
N THR A 123 -1.48 -0.54 -16.09
CA THR A 123 -1.97 -1.86 -15.69
C THR A 123 -1.62 -2.14 -14.23
N LEU A 124 -0.39 -1.82 -13.81
CA LEU A 124 0.02 -1.97 -12.40
C LEU A 124 -0.86 -1.13 -11.47
N ALA A 125 -1.10 0.14 -11.81
CA ALA A 125 -1.94 1.02 -11.01
C ALA A 125 -3.37 0.50 -10.86
N VAL A 126 -3.98 0.00 -11.95
CA VAL A 126 -5.33 -0.58 -11.93
C VAL A 126 -5.41 -1.76 -10.96
N TRP A 127 -4.46 -2.70 -11.03
CA TRP A 127 -4.47 -3.86 -10.13
C TRP A 127 -4.15 -3.47 -8.68
N SER A 128 -3.28 -2.48 -8.45
CA SER A 128 -3.00 -1.98 -7.11
C SER A 128 -4.22 -1.31 -6.47
N VAL A 129 -4.98 -0.50 -7.22
CA VAL A 129 -6.24 0.10 -6.73
C VAL A 129 -7.28 -0.99 -6.50
N ALA A 130 -7.42 -1.95 -7.42
CA ALA A 130 -8.34 -3.07 -7.27
C ALA A 130 -8.04 -3.90 -6.02
N ALA A 131 -6.76 -4.11 -5.68
CA ALA A 131 -6.33 -4.80 -4.47
C ALA A 131 -6.80 -4.11 -3.18
N MET A 132 -6.99 -2.78 -3.20
CA MET A 132 -7.42 -2.00 -2.04
C MET A 132 -8.93 -2.02 -1.80
N MET A 133 -9.75 -2.17 -2.84
CA MET A 133 -11.20 -2.05 -2.73
C MET A 133 -11.82 -3.04 -1.72
N PRO A 134 -11.42 -4.33 -1.65
CA PRO A 134 -11.91 -5.23 -0.62
C PRO A 134 -11.60 -4.75 0.80
N HIS A 135 -10.44 -4.14 1.03
CA HIS A 135 -10.06 -3.61 2.35
C HIS A 135 -10.83 -2.35 2.72
N VAL A 136 -11.21 -1.52 1.74
CA VAL A 136 -12.11 -0.38 1.97
C VAL A 136 -13.48 -0.87 2.42
N VAL A 137 -14.08 -1.83 1.70
CA VAL A 137 -15.40 -2.39 2.05
C VAL A 137 -15.36 -3.05 3.43
N LEU A 138 -14.35 -3.90 3.66
CA LEU A 138 -14.16 -4.57 4.94
C LEU A 138 -13.92 -3.58 6.09
N GLY A 139 -13.13 -2.54 5.86
CA GLY A 139 -12.86 -1.52 6.87
C GLY A 139 -14.10 -0.70 7.24
N VAL A 140 -14.96 -0.36 6.26
CA VAL A 140 -16.21 0.36 6.52
C VAL A 140 -17.13 -0.50 7.38
N TRP A 141 -17.23 -1.79 7.06
CA TRP A 141 -17.98 -2.76 7.86
C TRP A 141 -17.44 -2.87 9.30
N GLN A 142 -16.12 -3.02 9.47
CA GLN A 142 -15.48 -3.09 10.78
C GLN A 142 -15.68 -1.82 11.60
N TYR A 143 -15.54 -0.66 10.96
CA TYR A 143 -15.75 0.64 11.59
C TYR A 143 -17.21 0.83 12.00
N ALA A 144 -18.17 0.48 11.14
CA ALA A 144 -19.59 0.58 11.48
C ALA A 144 -19.99 -0.31 12.66
N LEU A 145 -19.41 -1.51 12.76
CA LEU A 145 -19.69 -2.45 13.86
C LEU A 145 -18.80 -2.27 15.09
N GLN A 146 -17.82 -1.37 15.03
CA GLN A 146 -16.84 -1.14 16.10
C GLN A 146 -16.15 -2.44 16.57
N ARG A 147 -15.90 -3.38 15.65
CA ARG A 147 -15.21 -4.65 15.95
C ARG A 147 -14.52 -5.20 14.71
N VAL A 148 -13.36 -5.84 14.90
CA VAL A 148 -12.71 -6.66 13.89
C VAL A 148 -12.87 -8.12 14.26
N VAL A 149 -13.52 -8.90 13.40
CA VAL A 149 -13.64 -10.35 13.57
C VAL A 149 -12.41 -11.02 12.99
N GLY A 150 -11.72 -11.82 13.80
CA GLY A 150 -10.55 -12.58 13.36
C GLY A 150 -10.88 -13.62 12.30
N HIS A 151 -10.03 -13.73 11.29
CA HIS A 151 -10.13 -14.74 10.24
C HIS A 151 -8.74 -15.22 9.79
N PRO A 152 -8.31 -16.44 10.18
CA PRO A 152 -6.95 -16.92 9.95
C PRO A 152 -6.53 -16.91 8.48
N TRP A 153 -7.42 -17.32 7.57
CA TRP A 153 -7.12 -17.38 6.13
C TRP A 153 -6.91 -16.02 5.48
N LEU A 154 -7.51 -14.97 6.06
CA LEU A 154 -7.34 -13.59 5.59
C LEU A 154 -6.23 -12.85 6.35
N GLY A 155 -5.59 -13.51 7.32
CA GLY A 155 -4.56 -12.89 8.16
C GLY A 155 -5.09 -11.78 9.06
N ILE A 156 -6.37 -11.85 9.45
CA ILE A 156 -7.02 -10.84 10.30
C ILE A 156 -7.06 -11.36 11.73
N ALA A 157 -6.52 -10.58 12.66
CA ALA A 157 -6.67 -10.83 14.09
C ALA A 157 -7.92 -10.11 14.63
N THR A 158 -8.54 -10.68 15.65
CA THR A 158 -9.65 -10.01 16.36
C THR A 158 -9.14 -8.72 17.00
N GLN A 159 -9.93 -7.65 16.91
CA GLN A 159 -9.66 -6.37 17.58
C GLN A 159 -10.98 -5.84 18.14
N LEU A 160 -11.01 -5.64 19.44
CA LEU A 160 -12.13 -5.02 20.15
C LEU A 160 -11.68 -3.69 20.77
N PRO A 161 -12.50 -2.62 20.75
CA PRO A 161 -12.13 -1.33 21.33
C PRO A 161 -11.77 -1.40 22.81
N GLU A 162 -12.29 -2.39 23.55
CA GLU A 162 -12.06 -2.59 24.97
C GLU A 162 -10.67 -3.19 25.27
N ASP A 163 -10.10 -3.91 24.30
CA ASP A 163 -8.83 -4.62 24.49
C ASP A 163 -7.65 -3.62 24.60
N ALA A 164 -6.71 -3.95 25.48
CA ALA A 164 -5.46 -3.21 25.61
C ALA A 164 -4.57 -3.43 24.36
N GLY A 165 -3.95 -2.37 23.87
CA GLY A 165 -3.06 -2.42 22.69
C GLY A 165 -3.78 -2.29 21.34
N VAL A 166 -5.11 -2.31 21.30
CA VAL A 166 -5.88 -1.99 20.09
C VAL A 166 -5.82 -0.50 19.78
N SER A 167 -5.57 -0.16 18.52
CA SER A 167 -5.47 1.22 18.06
C SER A 167 -6.85 1.84 17.89
N VAL A 168 -7.24 2.60 18.89
CA VAL A 168 -8.52 3.32 18.98
C VAL A 168 -8.29 4.83 18.95
N ILE A 169 -9.39 5.56 18.88
CA ILE A 169 -9.47 6.96 19.25
C ILE A 169 -10.10 6.99 20.63
N GLU A 170 -9.37 7.51 21.59
CA GLU A 170 -9.86 7.63 22.96
C GLU A 170 -10.53 8.98 23.11
N HIS A 171 -11.81 8.93 23.44
CA HIS A 171 -12.54 10.03 24.04
C HIS A 171 -12.64 9.74 25.53
N SER A 172 -12.76 10.80 26.34
CA SER A 172 -12.74 10.73 27.81
C SER A 172 -13.61 9.61 28.41
N VAL A 173 -14.71 9.22 27.75
CA VAL A 173 -15.66 8.21 28.23
C VAL A 173 -15.74 6.96 27.34
N TYR A 174 -15.26 7.00 26.09
CA TYR A 174 -15.44 5.87 25.15
C TYR A 174 -14.29 5.75 24.13
N ARG A 175 -14.05 4.51 23.66
CA ARG A 175 -12.99 4.17 22.72
C ARG A 175 -13.62 3.80 21.37
N VAL A 176 -13.24 4.50 20.31
CA VAL A 176 -13.75 4.25 18.95
C VAL A 176 -12.67 3.53 18.15
N LEU A 177 -13.02 2.38 17.58
CA LEU A 177 -12.16 1.63 16.69
C LEU A 177 -11.85 2.45 15.44
N ARG A 178 -10.58 2.50 15.06
CA ARG A 178 -10.14 3.09 13.79
C ARG A 178 -10.40 2.12 12.64
N MET A 179 -10.40 2.57 11.39
CA MET A 179 -10.59 1.66 10.25
C MET A 179 -9.33 0.80 10.00
N TYR A 180 -9.43 -0.53 10.13
CA TYR A 180 -8.32 -1.48 9.96
C TYR A 180 -8.27 -2.13 8.57
N GLY A 181 -9.42 -2.44 7.97
CA GLY A 181 -9.48 -3.22 6.73
C GLY A 181 -8.94 -4.64 6.95
N GLY A 182 -8.02 -5.08 6.08
CA GLY A 182 -7.34 -6.38 6.25
C GLY A 182 -5.95 -6.29 6.86
N PHE A 183 -5.62 -5.15 7.47
CA PHE A 183 -4.28 -4.87 8.00
C PHE A 183 -4.23 -5.02 9.52
N PRO A 184 -3.06 -5.33 10.10
CA PRO A 184 -2.89 -5.46 11.55
C PRO A 184 -2.92 -4.11 12.28
N HIS A 185 -2.83 -2.99 11.57
CA HIS A 185 -2.84 -1.66 12.19
C HIS A 185 -3.41 -0.59 11.22
N PRO A 186 -4.23 0.36 11.70
CA PRO A 186 -4.87 1.39 10.88
C PRO A 186 -3.86 2.32 10.18
N ASN A 187 -2.70 2.59 10.77
CA ASN A 187 -1.65 3.39 10.10
C ASN A 187 -1.08 2.69 8.86
N ILE A 188 -0.96 1.35 8.89
CA ILE A 188 -0.46 0.58 7.73
C ILE A 188 -1.50 0.63 6.63
N PHE A 189 -2.78 0.40 6.98
CA PHE A 189 -3.87 0.55 6.04
C PHE A 189 -3.92 1.97 5.44
N GLY A 190 -3.78 3.01 6.27
CA GLY A 190 -3.70 4.40 5.82
C GLY A 190 -2.58 4.64 4.81
N GLY A 191 -1.38 4.09 5.04
CA GLY A 191 -0.28 4.18 4.08
C GLY A 191 -0.63 3.56 2.71
N TRP A 192 -1.23 2.37 2.72
CA TRP A 192 -1.69 1.70 1.50
C TRP A 192 -2.83 2.45 0.80
N ALA A 193 -3.79 2.97 1.58
CA ALA A 193 -4.89 3.78 1.08
C ALA A 193 -4.38 5.10 0.47
N ALA A 194 -3.31 5.70 1.00
CA ALA A 194 -2.69 6.90 0.43
C ALA A 194 -2.10 6.62 -0.96
N VAL A 195 -1.39 5.51 -1.11
CA VAL A 195 -0.85 5.09 -2.41
C VAL A 195 -1.99 4.78 -3.39
N GLY A 196 -2.98 3.99 -2.97
CA GLY A 196 -4.16 3.69 -3.79
C GLY A 196 -4.91 4.94 -4.23
N TYR A 197 -5.07 5.90 -3.32
CA TYR A 197 -5.71 7.18 -3.57
C TYR A 197 -4.99 7.96 -4.67
N LEU A 198 -3.67 8.15 -4.55
CA LEU A 198 -2.87 8.85 -5.56
C LEU A 198 -2.89 8.13 -6.92
N LEU A 199 -2.83 6.80 -6.92
CA LEU A 199 -2.94 6.00 -8.15
C LEU A 199 -4.32 6.16 -8.80
N SER A 200 -5.40 6.17 -8.02
CA SER A 200 -6.75 6.38 -8.54
C SER A 200 -6.97 7.78 -9.11
N LEU A 201 -6.39 8.82 -8.51
CA LEU A 201 -6.39 10.17 -9.08
C LEU A 201 -5.65 10.23 -10.42
N TRP A 202 -4.47 9.61 -10.50
CA TRP A 202 -3.71 9.53 -11.74
C TRP A 202 -4.49 8.77 -12.83
N LEU A 203 -5.11 7.63 -12.49
CA LEU A 203 -5.96 6.87 -13.41
C LEU A 203 -7.20 7.63 -13.88
N ALA A 204 -7.78 8.47 -13.02
CA ALA A 204 -8.88 9.37 -13.39
C ALA A 204 -8.40 10.42 -14.39
N ALA A 205 -7.24 11.02 -14.15
CA ALA A 205 -6.66 12.04 -15.02
C ALA A 205 -6.27 11.50 -16.41
N THR A 206 -5.88 10.23 -16.53
CA THR A 206 -5.53 9.58 -17.80
C THR A 206 -6.64 8.68 -18.36
N ALA A 207 -7.87 8.84 -17.85
CA ALA A 207 -9.01 8.07 -18.32
C ALA A 207 -9.40 8.44 -19.76
N ALA A 208 -9.52 7.43 -20.63
CA ALA A 208 -9.89 7.62 -22.03
C ALA A 208 -11.36 8.02 -22.24
N THR A 209 -12.24 7.71 -21.28
CA THR A 209 -13.67 7.99 -21.36
C THR A 209 -14.18 8.60 -20.06
N LYS A 210 -15.21 9.45 -20.15
CA LYS A 210 -15.88 10.04 -18.99
C LYS A 210 -16.34 9.00 -17.97
N SER A 211 -16.88 7.87 -18.45
CA SER A 211 -17.31 6.76 -17.59
C SER A 211 -16.15 6.19 -16.78
N ARG A 212 -14.99 5.92 -17.40
CA ARG A 212 -13.80 5.46 -16.68
C ARG A 212 -13.27 6.51 -15.70
N ALA A 213 -13.29 7.79 -16.08
CA ALA A 213 -12.88 8.88 -15.20
C ALA A 213 -13.76 8.93 -13.95
N LEU A 214 -15.08 8.77 -14.10
CA LEU A 214 -16.03 8.73 -13.00
C LEU A 214 -15.78 7.53 -12.08
N TRP A 215 -15.54 6.35 -12.64
CA TRP A 215 -15.19 5.15 -11.85
C TRP A 215 -13.93 5.36 -11.00
N TRP A 216 -12.87 5.94 -11.58
CA TRP A 216 -11.65 6.21 -10.83
C TRP A 216 -11.80 7.34 -9.82
N SER A 217 -12.66 8.32 -10.09
CA SER A 217 -13.02 9.38 -9.13
C SER A 217 -13.82 8.84 -7.94
N ALA A 218 -14.72 7.88 -8.19
CA ALA A 218 -15.44 7.19 -7.12
C ALA A 218 -14.48 6.34 -6.27
N ALA A 219 -13.55 5.63 -6.90
CA ALA A 219 -12.51 4.89 -6.21
C ALA A 219 -11.62 5.82 -5.36
N SER A 220 -11.19 6.96 -5.90
CA SER A 220 -10.39 7.95 -5.14
C SER A 220 -11.15 8.51 -3.96
N ALA A 221 -12.43 8.85 -4.13
CA ALA A 221 -13.27 9.30 -3.02
C ALA A 221 -13.45 8.24 -1.93
N SER A 222 -13.69 6.98 -2.30
CA SER A 222 -13.80 5.89 -1.32
C SER A 222 -12.51 5.67 -0.52
N LEU A 223 -11.35 5.82 -1.17
CA LEU A 223 -10.04 5.73 -0.51
C LEU A 223 -9.74 6.96 0.35
N ALA A 224 -10.22 8.15 -0.03
CA ALA A 224 -10.15 9.35 0.79
C ALA A 224 -10.95 9.21 2.09
N VAL A 225 -12.14 8.60 2.02
CA VAL A 225 -12.92 8.25 3.22
C VAL A 225 -12.18 7.25 4.08
N ALA A 226 -11.64 6.18 3.48
CA ALA A 226 -10.86 5.19 4.22
C ALA A 226 -9.64 5.83 4.91
N LEU A 227 -8.91 6.70 4.21
CA LEU A 227 -7.82 7.48 4.78
C LEU A 227 -8.25 8.29 5.98
N LEU A 228 -9.36 9.03 5.88
CA LEU A 228 -9.90 9.82 6.98
C LEU A 228 -10.21 8.92 8.19
N LEU A 229 -10.97 7.85 7.98
CA LEU A 229 -11.41 6.94 9.03
C LEU A 229 -10.30 6.03 9.59
N THR A 230 -9.14 5.96 8.94
CA THR A 230 -7.96 5.36 9.57
C THR A 230 -7.39 6.26 10.66
N TYR A 231 -7.67 7.56 10.68
CA TYR A 231 -7.09 8.55 11.61
C TYR A 231 -5.55 8.58 11.63
N ALA A 232 -4.91 8.16 10.54
CA ALA A 232 -3.45 8.07 10.43
C ALA A 232 -2.85 9.40 9.96
N ARG A 233 -2.42 10.25 10.89
CA ARG A 233 -1.84 11.59 10.63
C ARG A 233 -0.76 11.58 9.54
N GLY A 234 0.17 10.63 9.61
CA GLY A 234 1.23 10.48 8.61
C GLY A 234 0.69 10.16 7.21
N ALA A 235 -0.36 9.34 7.11
CA ALA A 235 -1.01 9.02 5.84
C ALA A 235 -1.78 10.23 5.28
N TRP A 236 -2.43 11.01 6.13
CA TRP A 236 -3.10 12.25 5.72
C TRP A 236 -2.09 13.23 5.11
N ILE A 237 -0.98 13.50 5.80
CA ILE A 237 0.08 14.38 5.31
C ILE A 237 0.67 13.84 4.00
N ALA A 238 0.99 12.55 3.95
CA ALA A 238 1.52 11.92 2.74
C ALA A 238 0.56 12.03 1.54
N SER A 239 -0.75 11.83 1.77
CA SER A 239 -1.77 11.95 0.73
C SER A 239 -1.95 13.40 0.26
N ALA A 240 -1.91 14.38 1.16
CA ALA A 240 -2.01 15.80 0.84
C ALA A 240 -0.81 16.27 0.01
N VAL A 241 0.41 16.01 0.50
CA VAL A 241 1.66 16.33 -0.21
C VAL A 241 1.72 15.60 -1.56
N GLY A 242 1.36 14.31 -1.58
CA GLY A 242 1.32 13.51 -2.81
C GLY A 242 0.34 14.06 -3.84
N THR A 243 -0.83 14.55 -3.41
CA THR A 243 -1.82 15.18 -4.30
C THR A 243 -1.26 16.46 -4.90
N LEU A 244 -0.63 17.32 -4.09
CA LEU A 244 0.01 18.55 -4.57
C LEU A 244 1.10 18.26 -5.61
N VAL A 245 1.96 17.27 -5.34
CA VAL A 245 3.00 16.84 -6.28
C VAL A 245 2.39 16.29 -7.56
N LEU A 246 1.38 15.42 -7.47
CA LEU A 246 0.70 14.83 -8.63
C LEU A 246 0.01 15.88 -9.51
N VAL A 247 -0.72 16.82 -8.89
CA VAL A 247 -1.34 17.94 -9.61
C VAL A 247 -0.27 18.78 -10.28
N GLY A 248 0.82 19.11 -9.57
CA GLY A 248 1.93 19.87 -10.13
C GLY A 248 2.61 19.18 -11.32
N THR A 249 2.81 17.86 -11.28
CA THR A 249 3.41 17.12 -12.39
C THR A 249 2.48 17.05 -13.60
N ILE A 250 1.18 16.80 -13.39
CA ILE A 250 0.18 16.76 -14.46
C ILE A 250 0.02 18.13 -15.12
N VAL A 251 -0.08 19.21 -14.33
CA VAL A 251 -0.18 20.57 -14.86
C VAL A 251 1.05 20.92 -15.68
N ARG A 252 2.26 20.63 -15.18
CA ARG A 252 3.52 20.87 -15.92
C ARG A 252 3.57 20.09 -17.24
N ALA A 253 3.15 18.82 -17.24
CA ALA A 253 3.12 18.00 -18.45
C ALA A 253 2.13 18.56 -19.48
N HIS A 254 0.93 18.97 -19.03
CA HIS A 254 -0.11 19.55 -19.86
C HIS A 254 0.33 20.88 -20.50
N VAL A 255 0.89 21.79 -19.70
CA VAL A 255 1.40 23.10 -20.19
C VAL A 255 2.54 22.91 -21.17
N ALA A 256 3.45 21.96 -20.91
CA ALA A 256 4.58 21.68 -21.79
C ALA A 256 4.20 20.94 -23.09
N LYS A 257 2.90 20.63 -23.31
CA LYS A 257 2.39 19.78 -24.41
C LYS A 257 3.17 18.47 -24.57
N ARG A 258 3.75 17.95 -23.48
CA ARG A 258 4.52 16.72 -23.53
C ARG A 258 3.55 15.55 -23.66
N PRO A 259 3.66 14.71 -24.70
CA PRO A 259 2.92 13.47 -24.70
C PRO A 259 3.39 12.61 -23.53
N GLU A 260 2.46 12.07 -22.74
CA GLU A 260 2.77 11.02 -21.77
C GLU A 260 3.39 9.82 -22.51
N PRO A 261 4.36 9.12 -21.90
CA PRO A 261 5.10 8.03 -22.54
C PRO A 261 4.25 6.87 -23.07
N GLU A 262 2.99 6.74 -22.63
CA GLU A 262 2.05 5.69 -23.06
C GLU A 262 0.96 6.20 -24.05
N GLY A 263 1.10 7.41 -24.60
CA GLY A 263 0.13 7.98 -25.55
C GLY A 263 -1.19 8.43 -24.92
N GLU A 264 -1.22 8.54 -23.59
CA GLU A 264 -2.41 8.95 -22.84
C GLU A 264 -2.52 10.48 -22.83
N THR A 265 -3.68 11.00 -23.22
CA THR A 265 -3.97 12.43 -23.11
C THR A 265 -4.48 12.72 -21.69
N THR A 266 -3.70 13.48 -20.92
CA THR A 266 -4.08 13.84 -19.56
C THR A 266 -5.17 14.92 -19.58
N SER A 267 -6.30 14.64 -18.93
CA SER A 267 -7.41 15.57 -18.77
C SER A 267 -7.36 16.24 -17.40
N LEU A 268 -7.05 17.54 -17.40
CA LEU A 268 -7.06 18.34 -16.17
C LEU A 268 -8.45 18.41 -15.55
N GLN A 269 -9.51 18.40 -16.38
CA GLN A 269 -10.89 18.42 -15.92
C GLN A 269 -11.23 17.17 -15.10
N TYR A 270 -10.78 15.99 -15.52
CA TYR A 270 -11.02 14.75 -14.77
C TYR A 270 -10.23 14.71 -13.47
N LEU A 271 -8.99 15.22 -13.47
CA LEU A 271 -8.21 15.33 -12.24
C LEU A 271 -8.90 16.26 -11.22
N VAL A 272 -9.32 17.45 -11.65
CA VAL A 272 -10.01 18.41 -10.79
C VAL A 272 -11.32 17.81 -10.26
N ALA A 273 -12.10 17.14 -11.12
CA ALA A 273 -13.32 16.47 -10.69
C ALA A 273 -13.05 15.37 -9.64
N ALA A 274 -12.01 14.56 -9.83
CA ALA A 274 -11.64 13.49 -8.90
C ALA A 274 -11.20 14.06 -7.54
N VAL A 275 -10.35 15.09 -7.54
CA VAL A 275 -9.90 15.77 -6.30
C VAL A 275 -11.09 16.42 -5.59
N ALA A 276 -11.94 17.14 -6.32
CA ALA A 276 -13.13 17.78 -5.76
C ALA A 276 -14.08 16.75 -5.15
N ALA A 277 -14.36 15.65 -5.85
CA ALA A 277 -15.19 14.56 -5.33
C ALA A 277 -14.61 13.95 -4.05
N SER A 278 -13.30 13.71 -4.01
CA SER A 278 -12.61 13.19 -2.83
C SER A 278 -12.68 14.16 -1.64
N ILE A 279 -12.49 15.47 -1.86
CA ILE A 279 -12.61 16.48 -0.80
C ILE A 279 -14.05 16.58 -0.30
N LEU A 280 -15.03 16.69 -1.19
CA LEU A 280 -16.44 16.83 -0.83
C LEU A 280 -16.93 15.65 0.02
N ILE A 281 -16.62 14.43 -0.41
CA ILE A 281 -17.01 13.22 0.32
C ILE A 281 -16.25 13.11 1.64
N ALA A 282 -14.94 13.41 1.66
CA ALA A 282 -14.18 13.39 2.90
C ALA A 282 -14.70 14.43 3.91
N VAL A 283 -15.07 15.64 3.47
CA VAL A 283 -15.67 16.66 4.33
C VAL A 283 -17.04 16.20 4.85
N ALA A 284 -17.88 15.62 3.98
CA ALA A 284 -19.18 15.10 4.38
C ALA A 284 -19.08 14.01 5.46
N VAL A 285 -18.03 13.18 5.42
CA VAL A 285 -17.75 12.18 6.46
C VAL A 285 -17.05 12.78 7.69
N ALA A 286 -16.21 13.80 7.50
CA ALA A 286 -15.46 14.44 8.58
C ALA A 286 -16.36 15.23 9.53
N VAL A 287 -17.40 15.91 9.02
CA VAL A 287 -18.27 16.77 9.82
C VAL A 287 -18.97 16.01 10.96
N PRO A 288 -19.62 14.86 10.72
CA PRO A 288 -20.20 14.04 11.80
C PRO A 288 -19.15 13.44 12.75
N GLN A 289 -17.88 13.45 12.37
CA GLN A 289 -16.77 12.83 13.09
C GLN A 289 -15.82 13.87 13.68
N ALA A 290 -16.24 15.15 13.73
CA ALA A 290 -15.39 16.28 14.09
C ALA A 290 -14.74 16.11 15.48
N ASP A 291 -15.49 15.59 16.44
CA ASP A 291 -15.00 15.35 17.81
C ASP A 291 -13.87 14.32 17.83
N HIS A 292 -13.96 13.26 17.02
CA HIS A 292 -12.90 12.25 16.90
C HIS A 292 -11.68 12.76 16.13
N LEU A 293 -11.89 13.69 15.19
CA LEU A 293 -10.79 14.33 14.49
C LEU A 293 -10.04 15.29 15.42
N ALA A 294 -10.76 16.05 16.25
CA ALA A 294 -10.18 17.00 17.20
C ALA A 294 -9.23 16.31 18.20
N THR A 295 -9.58 15.13 18.71
CA THR A 295 -8.71 14.37 19.63
C THR A 295 -7.41 13.86 18.98
N ARG A 296 -7.26 13.94 17.65
CA ARG A 296 -5.96 13.65 17.00
C ARG A 296 -5.03 14.85 16.98
N PHE A 297 -5.55 16.05 17.20
CA PHE A 297 -4.80 17.31 17.22
C PHE A 297 -4.54 17.81 18.64
N HIS A 298 -5.35 17.39 19.61
CA HIS A 298 -5.16 17.70 21.03
C HIS A 298 -4.62 16.48 21.78
N PRO A 299 -3.52 16.61 22.54
CA PRO A 299 -2.94 15.54 23.35
C PRO A 299 -3.80 15.20 24.58
#